data_AF-A0A2V6NN14-F1
#
_entry.id   AF-A0A2V6NN14-F1
#
_cell.length_a   1.000
_cell.length_b   1.000
_cell.length_c   1.000
_cell.angle_alpha   90.00
_cell.angle_beta   90.00
_cell.angle_gamma   90.00
#
_symmetry.space_group_name_H-M   'P 1'
#
loop_
_entity.id
_entity.type
_entity.pdbx_description
1 polymer ?
#
loop_
_entity_poly.entity_id
_entity_poly.type
_entity_poly.pdbx_seq_one_letter_code
_entity_poly.pdbx_strand_id
1 'polypeptide(L)'
;MKTRSQSAFTLIEMLVVISIIAVLAAFAVPALTSALTKGQMTGTMNNGRQLYLAAQQMALDGAANSDPNLVWPGDDTTTLGTLNNYMSRLVQNDYLKPGDVQKLLSGPGASAAVATAGSGATQTVTITGN
;
A
#
# COMPACT_ATOMS: atom_id res chain seq x y z
N MET A 1 13.65 46.82 46.35
CA MET A 1 13.39 46.03 45.13
C MET A 1 12.23 45.08 45.44
N LYS A 2 11.10 45.19 44.75
CA LYS A 2 9.89 44.39 45.03
C LYS A 2 10.03 43.03 44.32
N THR A 3 10.38 41.99 45.07
CA THR A 3 10.43 40.61 44.57
C THR A 3 9.01 40.13 44.33
N ARG A 4 8.63 39.93 43.06
CA ARG A 4 7.33 39.33 42.74
C ARG A 4 7.37 37.86 43.16
N SER A 5 6.50 37.48 44.10
CA SER A 5 6.22 36.08 44.40
C SER A 5 5.66 35.43 43.14
N GLN A 6 6.43 34.53 42.52
CA GLN A 6 5.90 33.73 41.43
C GLN A 6 5.06 32.60 42.02
N SER A 7 3.80 32.53 41.60
CA SER A 7 2.86 31.45 41.93
C SER A 7 3.45 30.14 41.42
N ALA A 8 3.87 29.25 42.32
CA ALA A 8 4.29 27.90 41.96
C ALA A 8 3.05 27.02 41.77
N PHE A 9 3.02 26.27 40.67
CA PHE A 9 1.94 25.31 40.38
C PHE A 9 1.94 24.20 41.42
N THR A 10 0.78 23.89 41.97
CA THR A 10 0.61 22.79 42.91
C THR A 10 0.57 21.44 42.17
N LEU A 11 1.04 20.38 42.81
CA LEU A 11 0.99 19.02 42.24
C LEU A 11 -0.44 18.59 41.89
N ILE A 12 -1.43 19.06 42.65
CA ILE A 12 -2.85 18.76 42.41
C ILE A 12 -3.35 19.39 41.11
N GLU A 13 -2.89 20.60 40.77
CA GLU A 13 -3.30 21.29 39.54
C GLU A 13 -2.75 20.56 38.32
N MET A 14 -1.51 20.08 38.38
CA MET A 14 -0.94 19.25 37.30
C MET A 14 -1.63 17.88 37.20
N LEU A 15 -2.02 17.27 38.33
CA LEU A 15 -2.70 15.97 38.37
C LEU A 15 -4.10 16.04 37.75
N VAL A 16 -4.89 17.06 38.07
CA VAL A 16 -6.23 17.24 37.50
C VAL A 16 -6.14 17.46 35.99
N VAL A 17 -5.19 18.26 35.52
CA VAL A 17 -5.02 18.54 34.08
C VAL A 17 -4.72 17.28 33.28
N ILE A 18 -3.76 16.46 33.71
CA ILE A 18 -3.45 15.22 32.99
C ILE A 18 -4.61 14.21 33.04
N SER A 19 -5.39 14.20 34.13
CA SER A 19 -6.55 13.31 34.27
C SER A 19 -7.66 13.65 33.28
N ILE A 20 -7.93 14.94 33.06
CA ILE A 20 -8.94 15.39 32.09
C ILE A 20 -8.46 15.12 30.66
N ILE A 21 -7.18 15.39 30.36
CA ILE A 21 -6.59 15.08 29.04
C ILE A 21 -6.68 13.57 28.75
N ALA A 22 -6.42 12.71 29.74
CA ALA A 22 -6.48 11.26 29.58
C ALA A 22 -7.89 10.77 29.22
N VAL A 23 -8.93 11.28 29.88
CA VAL A 23 -10.33 10.93 29.57
C VAL A 23 -10.72 11.39 28.16
N LEU A 24 -10.34 12.61 27.77
CA LEU A 24 -10.61 13.14 26.43
C LEU A 24 -9.86 12.34 25.35
N ALA A 25 -8.59 11.99 25.60
CA ALA A 25 -7.78 11.19 24.68
C ALA A 25 -8.34 9.77 24.52
N ALA A 26 -8.85 9.16 25.59
CA ALA A 26 -9.43 7.81 25.56
C ALA A 26 -10.60 7.69 24.56
N PHE A 27 -11.44 8.72 24.44
CA PHE A 27 -12.51 8.75 23.43
C PHE A 27 -12.02 9.00 22.00
N ALA A 28 -10.82 9.59 21.83
CA ALA A 28 -10.24 9.84 20.52
C ALA A 28 -9.59 8.60 19.88
N VAL A 29 -9.06 7.66 20.69
CA VAL A 29 -8.38 6.44 20.19
C VAL A 29 -9.25 5.56 19.28
N PRO A 30 -10.52 5.22 19.63
CA PRO A 30 -11.37 4.42 18.74
C PRO A 30 -11.73 5.12 17.43
N ALA A 31 -11.90 6.45 17.46
CA ALA A 31 -12.14 7.24 16.25
C ALA A 31 -10.91 7.26 15.32
N LEU A 32 -9.71 7.39 15.90
CA LEU A 32 -8.44 7.41 15.17
C LEU A 32 -8.13 6.06 14.51
N THR A 33 -8.32 4.96 15.24
CA THR A 33 -8.10 3.61 14.68
C THR A 33 -9.01 3.34 13.49
N SER A 34 -10.29 3.71 13.58
CA SER A 34 -11.25 3.61 12.48
C SER A 34 -10.87 4.47 11.28
N ALA A 35 -10.39 5.70 11.51
CA ALA A 35 -9.94 6.61 10.46
C ALA A 35 -8.67 6.10 9.75
N LEU A 36 -7.72 5.53 10.51
CA LEU A 36 -6.49 4.95 9.95
C LEU A 36 -6.81 3.77 9.02
N THR A 37 -7.67 2.85 9.46
CA THR A 37 -8.09 1.71 8.62
C THR A 37 -8.77 2.18 7.34
N LYS A 38 -9.66 3.18 7.42
CA LYS A 38 -10.27 3.79 6.22
C LYS A 38 -9.22 4.45 5.31
N GLY A 39 -8.23 5.14 5.86
CA GLY A 39 -7.12 5.71 5.10
C GLY A 39 -6.31 4.65 4.35
N GLN A 40 -6.02 3.53 5.00
CA GLN A 40 -5.33 2.40 4.38
C GLN A 40 -6.19 1.72 3.28
N MET A 41 -7.51 1.62 3.48
CA MET A 41 -8.43 1.11 2.44
C MET A 41 -8.41 1.99 1.20
N THR A 42 -8.47 3.33 1.36
CA THR A 42 -8.34 4.28 0.24
C THR A 42 -7.00 4.13 -0.47
N GLY A 43 -5.91 3.92 0.28
CA GLY A 43 -4.60 3.61 -0.30
C GLY A 43 -4.60 2.33 -1.13
N THR A 44 -5.22 1.26 -0.61
CA THR A 44 -5.33 -0.03 -1.31
C THR A 44 -6.17 0.08 -2.59
N MET A 45 -7.25 0.88 -2.57
CA MET A 45 -8.05 1.16 -3.76
C MET A 45 -7.23 1.89 -4.84
N ASN A 46 -6.40 2.86 -4.44
CA ASN A 46 -5.51 3.55 -5.37
C ASN A 46 -4.42 2.62 -5.93
N ASN A 47 -3.90 1.72 -5.12
CA ASN A 47 -2.97 0.68 -5.57
C ASN A 47 -3.60 -0.24 -6.63
N GLY A 48 -4.84 -0.69 -6.41
CA GLY A 48 -5.58 -1.47 -7.42
C GLY A 48 -5.79 -0.70 -8.73
N ARG A 49 -6.06 0.61 -8.64
CA ARG A 49 -6.16 1.47 -9.83
C ARG A 49 -4.83 1.57 -10.59
N GLN A 50 -3.69 1.68 -9.88
CA GLN A 50 -2.37 1.70 -10.52
C GLN A 50 -2.07 0.40 -11.26
N LEU A 51 -2.40 -0.75 -10.65
CA LEU A 51 -2.26 -2.05 -11.31
C LEU A 51 -3.14 -2.15 -12.57
N TYR A 52 -4.38 -1.69 -12.50
CA TYR A 52 -5.29 -1.65 -13.65
C TYR A 52 -4.73 -0.80 -14.80
N LEU A 53 -4.21 0.39 -14.51
CA LEU A 53 -3.63 1.27 -15.53
C LEU A 53 -2.42 0.63 -16.20
N ALA A 54 -1.54 -0.02 -15.43
CA ALA A 54 -0.38 -0.72 -15.98
C ALA A 54 -0.77 -1.91 -16.87
N ALA A 55 -1.76 -2.70 -16.42
CA ALA A 55 -2.33 -3.79 -17.22
C ALA A 55 -2.96 -3.29 -18.53
N GLN A 56 -3.68 -2.16 -18.46
CA GLN A 56 -4.32 -1.55 -19.63
C GLN A 56 -3.26 -1.02 -20.61
N GLN A 57 -2.23 -0.35 -20.11
CA GLN A 57 -1.15 0.18 -20.94
C GLN A 57 -0.41 -0.94 -21.69
N MET A 58 -0.07 -2.03 -20.99
CA MET A 58 0.56 -3.19 -21.59
C MET A 58 -0.31 -3.80 -22.71
N ALA A 59 -1.62 -3.95 -22.49
CA ALA A 59 -2.52 -4.51 -23.50
C ALA A 59 -2.68 -3.60 -24.73
N LEU A 60 -2.69 -2.28 -24.54
CA LEU A 60 -2.71 -1.32 -25.65
C LEU A 60 -1.43 -1.40 -26.49
N ASP A 61 -0.27 -1.52 -25.83
CA ASP A 61 1.01 -1.65 -26.51
C ASP A 61 1.13 -2.97 -27.28
N GLY A 62 0.61 -4.08 -26.74
CA GLY A 62 0.57 -5.34 -27.48
C GLY A 62 -0.32 -5.28 -28.71
N ALA A 63 -1.49 -4.63 -28.61
CA ALA A 63 -2.37 -4.41 -29.75
C ALA A 63 -1.71 -3.52 -30.83
N ALA A 64 -0.98 -2.48 -30.42
CA ALA A 64 -0.28 -1.57 -31.34
C ALA A 64 0.91 -2.24 -32.04
N ASN A 65 1.66 -3.07 -31.33
CA ASN A 65 2.87 -3.72 -31.85
C ASN A 65 2.62 -5.11 -32.42
N SER A 66 1.37 -5.60 -32.41
CA SER A 66 1.00 -6.97 -32.78
C SER A 66 1.79 -8.04 -32.00
N ASP A 67 2.14 -7.74 -30.75
CA ASP A 67 2.86 -8.68 -29.88
C ASP A 67 1.85 -9.58 -29.15
N PRO A 68 1.78 -10.89 -29.46
CA PRO A 68 0.84 -11.82 -28.83
C PRO A 68 1.10 -12.02 -27.34
N ASN A 69 2.25 -11.57 -26.85
CA ASN A 69 2.61 -11.68 -25.45
C ASN A 69 1.92 -10.56 -24.64
N LEU A 70 1.88 -9.32 -25.12
CA LEU A 70 1.42 -8.15 -24.34
C LEU A 70 -0.11 -8.03 -24.36
N VAL A 71 -0.78 -8.95 -23.69
CA VAL A 71 -2.23 -9.10 -23.77
C VAL A 71 -2.92 -8.84 -22.43
N TRP A 72 -4.22 -8.53 -22.48
CA TRP A 72 -5.05 -8.47 -21.30
C TRP A 72 -5.07 -9.83 -20.59
N PRO A 73 -5.01 -9.91 -19.24
CA PRO A 73 -4.92 -11.18 -18.54
C PRO A 73 -6.12 -12.12 -18.76
N GLY A 74 -7.25 -11.59 -19.22
CA GLY A 74 -8.43 -12.40 -19.60
C GLY A 74 -8.39 -13.00 -21.00
N ASP A 75 -7.45 -12.60 -21.86
CA ASP A 75 -7.33 -13.03 -23.25
C ASP A 75 -6.10 -13.95 -23.48
N ASP A 76 -5.19 -14.06 -22.51
CA ASP A 76 -4.18 -15.11 -22.56
C ASP A 76 -4.74 -16.47 -22.13
N THR A 77 -4.81 -17.38 -23.10
CA THR A 77 -5.31 -18.74 -22.91
C THR A 77 -4.22 -19.82 -23.01
N THR A 78 -2.94 -19.47 -23.24
CA THR A 78 -1.93 -20.49 -23.63
C THR A 78 -0.58 -20.42 -22.93
N THR A 79 -0.16 -19.31 -22.30
CA THR A 79 1.20 -19.25 -21.67
C THR A 79 1.27 -18.61 -20.27
N LEU A 80 0.30 -17.80 -19.84
CA LEU A 80 0.31 -17.12 -18.53
C LEU A 80 -0.84 -17.56 -17.61
N GLY A 81 -1.14 -18.85 -17.54
CA GLY A 81 -2.21 -19.39 -16.68
C GLY A 81 -2.04 -19.15 -15.17
N THR A 82 -1.04 -18.40 -14.72
CA THR A 82 -0.79 -18.08 -13.32
C THR A 82 -0.46 -16.60 -13.15
N LEU A 83 -1.03 -15.99 -12.09
CA LEU A 83 -0.81 -14.59 -11.70
C LEU A 83 0.69 -14.21 -11.68
N ASN A 84 1.55 -15.13 -11.24
CA ASN A 84 3.01 -14.95 -11.19
C ASN A 84 3.62 -14.64 -12.56
N ASN A 85 3.23 -15.38 -13.60
CA ASN A 85 3.78 -15.18 -14.94
C ASN A 85 3.30 -13.85 -15.53
N TYR A 86 2.04 -13.51 -15.28
CA TYR A 86 1.48 -12.23 -15.70
C TYR A 86 2.17 -11.04 -15.00
N MET A 87 2.35 -11.10 -13.68
CA MET A 87 3.05 -10.06 -12.93
C MET A 87 4.53 -9.97 -13.30
N SER A 88 5.17 -11.08 -13.62
CA SER A 88 6.56 -11.10 -14.11
C SER A 88 6.70 -10.29 -15.40
N ARG A 89 5.73 -10.34 -16.30
CA ARG A 89 5.76 -9.60 -17.57
C ARG A 89 5.53 -8.11 -17.43
N LEU A 90 4.62 -7.72 -16.53
CA LEU A 90 4.42 -6.32 -16.17
C LEU A 90 5.72 -5.70 -15.67
N VAL A 91 6.51 -6.46 -14.90
CA VAL A 91 7.79 -6.01 -14.38
C VAL A 91 8.91 -6.09 -15.42
N GLN A 92 8.89 -7.11 -16.28
CA GLN A 92 9.90 -7.33 -17.31
C GLN A 92 9.87 -6.27 -18.41
N ASN A 93 8.68 -5.75 -18.76
CA ASN A 93 8.49 -4.72 -19.78
C ASN A 93 8.39 -3.30 -19.17
N ASP A 94 8.89 -3.11 -17.94
CA ASP A 94 8.96 -1.82 -17.23
C ASP A 94 7.60 -1.11 -16.99
N TYR A 95 6.47 -1.80 -17.13
CA TYR A 95 5.15 -1.24 -16.78
C TYR A 95 4.95 -1.12 -15.26
N LEU A 96 5.57 -2.01 -14.48
CA LEU A 96 5.63 -1.96 -13.01
C LEU A 96 7.07 -2.09 -12.54
N LYS A 97 7.46 -1.34 -11.51
CA LYS A 97 8.74 -1.57 -10.85
C LYS A 97 8.64 -2.74 -9.88
N PRO A 98 9.73 -3.52 -9.69
CA PRO A 98 9.73 -4.67 -8.79
C PRO A 98 9.31 -4.33 -7.36
N GLY A 99 9.78 -3.19 -6.85
CA GLY A 99 9.46 -2.71 -5.50
C GLY A 99 8.04 -2.19 -5.33
N ASP A 100 7.29 -1.98 -6.41
CA ASP A 100 5.90 -1.53 -6.36
C ASP A 100 4.95 -2.73 -6.28
N VAL A 101 5.29 -3.87 -6.86
CA VAL A 101 4.46 -5.09 -6.84
C VAL A 101 4.04 -5.49 -5.42
N GLN A 102 4.98 -5.49 -4.47
CA GLN A 102 4.69 -5.83 -3.07
C GLN A 102 3.72 -4.83 -2.42
N LYS A 103 3.84 -3.54 -2.74
CA LYS A 103 2.95 -2.51 -2.20
C LYS A 103 1.56 -2.60 -2.80
N LEU A 104 1.50 -2.90 -4.09
CA LEU A 104 0.24 -2.94 -4.84
C LEU A 104 -0.64 -4.13 -4.44
N LEU A 105 -0.04 -5.23 -4.01
CA LEU A 105 -0.72 -6.46 -3.56
C LEU A 105 -0.87 -6.56 -2.03
N SER A 106 -0.68 -5.45 -1.32
CA SER A 106 -0.83 -5.38 0.14
C SER A 106 -1.99 -4.48 0.55
N GLY A 107 -2.77 -4.91 1.54
CA GLY A 107 -3.88 -4.15 2.11
C GLY A 107 -4.13 -4.51 3.59
N PRO A 108 -5.04 -3.78 4.27
CA PRO A 108 -5.39 -4.07 5.66
C PRO A 108 -5.91 -5.51 5.82
N GLY A 109 -5.17 -6.34 6.56
CA GLY A 109 -5.54 -7.73 6.85
C GLY A 109 -5.16 -8.77 5.78
N ALA A 110 -4.55 -8.36 4.65
CA ALA A 110 -4.05 -9.29 3.64
C ALA A 110 -2.76 -8.75 3.01
N SER A 111 -1.68 -9.52 3.14
CA SER A 111 -0.41 -9.24 2.46
C SER A 111 0.00 -10.45 1.63
N ALA A 112 0.34 -10.21 0.37
CA ALA A 112 0.96 -11.21 -0.46
C ALA A 112 2.48 -11.19 -0.20
N ALA A 113 3.09 -12.36 0.00
CA ALA A 113 4.55 -12.46 0.01
C ALA A 113 5.02 -12.40 -1.44
N VAL A 114 5.70 -11.30 -1.80
CA VAL A 114 6.22 -11.08 -3.16
C VAL A 114 7.73 -11.20 -3.14
N ALA A 115 8.26 -12.14 -3.92
CA ALA A 115 9.68 -12.24 -4.22
C ALA A 115 9.92 -11.86 -5.68
N THR A 116 10.79 -10.87 -5.91
CA THR A 116 11.24 -10.48 -7.25
C THR A 116 12.69 -10.91 -7.43
N ALA A 117 12.97 -11.78 -8.41
CA ALA A 117 14.31 -12.27 -8.70
C ALA A 117 14.74 -11.88 -10.12
N GLY A 118 16.01 -11.51 -10.31
CA GLY A 118 16.60 -11.08 -11.59
C GLY A 118 16.74 -9.56 -11.74
N SER A 119 17.38 -9.11 -12.83
CA SER A 119 17.53 -7.68 -13.19
C SER A 119 17.24 -7.48 -14.68
N GLY A 120 16.46 -6.46 -15.04
CA GLY A 120 16.12 -6.15 -16.44
C GLY A 120 15.13 -7.15 -17.05
N ALA A 121 15.40 -7.64 -18.26
CA ALA A 121 14.51 -8.50 -19.04
C ALA A 121 14.38 -9.95 -18.50
N THR A 122 14.80 -10.26 -17.28
CA THR A 122 14.69 -11.60 -16.67
C THR A 122 14.10 -11.54 -15.26
N GLN A 123 13.27 -10.51 -14.99
CA GLN A 123 12.62 -10.35 -13.71
C GLN A 123 11.43 -11.29 -13.57
N THR A 124 11.48 -12.16 -12.57
CA THR A 124 10.40 -13.09 -12.22
C THR A 124 9.79 -12.66 -10.88
N VAL A 125 8.47 -12.54 -10.86
CA VAL A 125 7.67 -12.23 -9.68
C VAL A 125 7.02 -13.53 -9.20
N THR A 126 7.39 -13.96 -7.99
CA THR A 126 6.72 -15.07 -7.30
C THR A 126 5.87 -14.51 -6.17
N ILE A 127 4.58 -14.79 -6.23
CA ILE A 127 3.59 -14.43 -5.22
C ILE A 127 3.23 -15.71 -4.50
N THR A 128 3.54 -15.75 -3.21
CA THR A 128 3.12 -16.82 -2.31
C THR A 128 2.03 -16.26 -1.41
N GLY A 129 0.92 -16.99 -1.29
CA GLY A 129 -0.13 -16.64 -0.33
C GLY A 129 0.39 -16.73 1.10
N ASN A 130 -0.20 -15.94 2.00
CA ASN A 130 -0.15 -16.21 3.43
C ASN A 130 -1.23 -17.22 3.79
#